data_AF-A0A6A3WH38-F1
#
_entry.id   AF-A0A6A3WH38-F1
#
_cell.length_a   1.000
_cell.length_b   1.000
_cell.length_c   1.000
_cell.angle_alpha   90.00
_cell.angle_beta   90.00
_cell.angle_gamma   90.00
#
_symmetry.space_group_name_H-M   'P 1'
#
loop_
_entity.id
_entity.type
_entity.pdbx_description
1 polymer ?
#
loop_
_entity_poly.entity_id
_entity_poly.type
_entity_poly.pdbx_seq_one_letter_code
_entity_poly.pdbx_strand_id
1 'polypeptide(L)'
;MLRTALTLRAPARSFALAKLGSRLPSALHPPLRSPLLSRFKQPQNQVRHQSSGQGGSASSDTVVLGLVSANVLVTIGWMKAQTSSARHPTQLPMKLMLTHFTTSTQHLKEGRYYTLLTAMFSQASLGHLGANMLGLYFFGREISHVLGPRRFLGLYLVGGVLSSAAAVLEQHLSGRLTFNLGASGAVNAITAMSVLLFPHGTLLLFGIVPMPAWLGGSMFIFKDAYSFATDKQDGIGHVAHLSGALVGGLYFYYLRRRAIRNFPFGRF
;
A
#
# COMPACT_ATOMS: atom_id res chain seq x y z
N MET A 1 -45.26 -27.79 -49.12
CA MET A 1 -45.33 -29.07 -49.86
C MET A 1 -44.45 -28.95 -51.11
N LEU A 2 -43.59 -29.96 -51.33
CA LEU A 2 -42.78 -30.32 -52.53
C LEU A 2 -41.76 -29.29 -53.08
N ARG A 3 -40.44 -29.56 -52.93
CA ARG A 3 -39.50 -30.26 -53.85
C ARG A 3 -39.23 -29.42 -55.13
N THR A 4 -37.98 -29.05 -55.43
CA THR A 4 -37.05 -29.90 -56.21
C THR A 4 -35.60 -29.44 -56.06
N ALA A 5 -34.69 -30.41 -55.88
CA ALA A 5 -33.25 -30.25 -55.84
C ALA A 5 -32.64 -30.23 -57.25
N LEU A 6 -31.62 -29.41 -57.47
CA LEU A 6 -30.74 -29.54 -58.64
C LEU A 6 -29.28 -29.43 -58.18
N THR A 7 -28.58 -30.55 -58.34
CA THR A 7 -27.18 -30.79 -58.05
C THR A 7 -26.32 -30.31 -59.22
N LEU A 8 -25.30 -29.50 -58.95
CA LEU A 8 -24.24 -29.19 -59.91
C LEU A 8 -22.87 -29.50 -59.29
N ARG A 9 -22.19 -30.45 -59.93
CA ARG A 9 -20.86 -30.98 -59.62
C ARG A 9 -19.78 -29.91 -59.80
N ALA A 10 -18.84 -29.87 -58.84
CA ALA A 10 -17.57 -29.17 -58.95
C ALA A 10 -16.54 -29.96 -59.80
N PRO A 11 -15.66 -29.30 -60.56
CA PRO A 11 -14.47 -29.94 -61.12
C PRO A 11 -13.29 -29.83 -60.16
N ALA A 12 -12.71 -30.98 -59.81
CA ALA A 12 -11.44 -31.09 -59.11
C ALA A 12 -10.29 -30.61 -60.02
N ARG A 13 -9.50 -29.64 -59.55
CA ARG A 13 -8.18 -29.33 -60.12
C ARG A 13 -7.11 -29.48 -59.05
N SER A 14 -6.33 -30.53 -59.23
CA SER A 14 -5.06 -30.82 -58.56
C SER A 14 -4.08 -29.67 -58.78
N PHE A 15 -3.59 -29.08 -57.70
CA PHE A 15 -2.42 -28.20 -57.73
C PHE A 15 -1.25 -28.92 -57.06
N ALA A 16 -0.20 -29.10 -57.85
CA ALA A 16 1.05 -29.74 -57.47
C ALA A 16 1.79 -28.95 -56.38
N LEU A 17 2.21 -29.66 -55.34
CA LEU A 17 3.13 -29.20 -54.29
C LEU A 17 4.55 -29.08 -54.86
N ALA A 18 4.98 -27.85 -55.14
CA ALA A 18 6.39 -27.55 -55.35
C ALA A 18 7.11 -27.46 -54.00
N LYS A 19 8.03 -28.40 -53.75
CA LYS A 19 9.02 -28.35 -52.66
C LYS A 19 9.89 -27.09 -52.83
N LEU A 20 9.72 -26.11 -51.95
CA LEU A 20 10.69 -25.01 -51.82
C LEU A 20 11.66 -25.34 -50.69
N GLY A 21 12.92 -25.53 -51.08
CA GLY A 21 14.03 -25.88 -50.19
C GLY A 21 14.44 -24.76 -49.24
N SER A 22 14.86 -25.21 -48.07
CA SER A 22 15.66 -24.57 -47.03
C SER A 22 16.55 -23.39 -47.44
N ARG A 23 16.40 -22.28 -46.69
CA ARG A 23 17.45 -21.53 -45.94
C ARG A 23 16.98 -20.10 -45.67
N LEU A 24 16.33 -19.88 -44.52
CA LEU A 24 16.20 -18.54 -43.92
C LEU A 24 17.35 -18.37 -42.91
N PRO A 25 18.15 -17.30 -42.97
CA PRO A 25 19.19 -17.05 -41.97
C PRO A 25 18.58 -16.64 -40.63
N SER A 26 18.83 -17.48 -39.61
CA SER A 26 18.45 -17.29 -38.21
C SER A 26 19.27 -16.18 -37.53
N ALA A 27 18.97 -14.91 -37.83
CA ALA A 27 19.71 -13.78 -37.24
C ALA A 27 18.79 -12.62 -36.79
N LEU A 28 17.74 -12.89 -36.02
CA LEU A 28 16.95 -11.86 -35.34
C LEU A 28 16.37 -12.33 -33.99
N HIS A 29 17.22 -12.78 -33.06
CA HIS A 29 16.84 -12.84 -31.64
C HIS A 29 18.07 -12.63 -30.75
N PRO A 30 18.28 -11.45 -30.14
CA PRO A 30 19.15 -11.37 -28.98
C PRO A 30 18.45 -12.07 -27.80
N PRO A 31 19.15 -12.87 -26.98
CA PRO A 31 18.57 -13.38 -25.75
C PRO A 31 18.51 -12.24 -24.74
N LEU A 32 17.39 -11.50 -24.68
CA LEU A 32 17.09 -10.62 -23.56
C LEU A 32 16.70 -11.45 -22.33
N ARG A 33 17.67 -12.11 -21.71
CA ARG A 33 17.57 -12.53 -20.31
C ARG A 33 18.25 -11.47 -19.47
N SER A 34 17.50 -10.43 -19.09
CA SER A 34 17.96 -9.50 -18.08
C SER A 34 18.12 -10.25 -16.74
N PRO A 35 19.26 -10.15 -16.03
CA PRO A 35 19.44 -10.73 -14.70
C PRO A 35 18.49 -10.15 -13.64
N LEU A 36 17.77 -9.07 -13.98
CA LEU A 36 16.82 -8.40 -13.10
C LEU A 36 15.59 -9.26 -12.81
N LEU A 37 15.07 -10.03 -13.78
CA LEU A 37 13.83 -10.79 -13.59
C LEU A 37 14.02 -12.13 -12.85
N SER A 38 15.24 -12.66 -12.80
CA SER A 38 15.51 -13.91 -12.07
C SER A 38 15.54 -13.73 -10.55
N ARG A 39 15.82 -12.52 -10.06
CA ARG A 39 15.77 -12.16 -8.62
C ARG A 39 14.36 -11.88 -8.11
N PHE A 40 13.38 -11.68 -8.99
CA PHE A 40 11.97 -11.42 -8.65
C PHE A 40 11.05 -12.59 -9.00
N LYS A 41 11.58 -13.79 -9.29
CA LYS A 41 10.76 -14.99 -9.40
C LYS A 41 10.13 -15.31 -8.04
N GLN A 42 8.81 -15.49 -8.07
CA GLN A 42 7.95 -15.89 -6.95
C GLN A 42 8.59 -17.01 -6.10
N PRO A 43 8.53 -16.94 -4.76
CA PRO A 43 8.83 -18.10 -3.94
C PRO A 43 7.61 -19.04 -3.94
N GLN A 44 7.51 -19.89 -4.96
CA GLN A 44 6.73 -21.13 -4.81
C GLN A 44 7.60 -22.14 -4.07
N ASN A 45 7.14 -22.52 -2.86
CA ASN A 45 7.62 -23.60 -2.02
C ASN A 45 9.09 -23.52 -1.56
N GLN A 46 9.31 -22.84 -0.43
CA GLN A 46 10.28 -23.30 0.57
C GLN A 46 9.88 -22.77 1.95
N VAL A 47 9.02 -23.52 2.66
CA VAL A 47 8.91 -23.42 4.11
C VAL A 47 10.20 -24.03 4.67
N ARG A 48 11.24 -23.21 4.84
CA ARG A 48 12.40 -23.55 5.65
C ARG A 48 12.46 -22.56 6.80
N HIS A 49 11.99 -22.99 7.97
CA HIS A 49 12.28 -22.33 9.23
C HIS A 49 13.81 -22.34 9.44
N GLN A 50 14.49 -21.29 8.98
CA GLN A 50 15.83 -20.98 9.44
C GLN A 50 15.72 -20.02 10.62
N SER A 51 15.65 -20.61 11.80
CA SER A 51 16.04 -19.98 13.05
C SER A 51 17.57 -19.93 13.10
N SER A 52 18.18 -18.81 12.72
CA SER A 52 19.59 -18.57 13.04
C SER A 52 19.94 -17.09 12.93
N GLY A 53 20.15 -16.45 14.09
CA GLY A 53 20.78 -15.13 14.19
C GLY A 53 20.30 -14.30 15.37
N GLN A 54 20.69 -14.66 16.60
CA GLN A 54 20.75 -13.71 17.71
C GLN A 54 21.74 -12.58 17.36
N GLY A 55 21.25 -11.35 17.39
CA GLY A 55 22.03 -10.14 17.19
C GLY A 55 21.13 -8.91 17.15
N GLY A 56 20.66 -8.45 18.32
CA GLY A 56 20.23 -7.07 18.66
C GLY A 56 19.30 -6.25 17.74
N SER A 57 18.81 -6.77 16.61
CA SER A 57 17.96 -6.04 15.67
C SER A 57 16.54 -6.60 15.70
N ALA A 58 15.55 -5.74 15.91
CA ALA A 58 14.15 -6.13 15.94
C ALA A 58 13.77 -6.89 14.66
N SER A 59 13.08 -8.03 14.79
CA SER A 59 12.62 -8.79 13.62
C SER A 59 11.56 -7.99 12.84
N SER A 60 11.42 -8.27 11.54
CA SER A 60 10.42 -7.61 10.69
C SER A 60 9.01 -7.70 11.26
N ASP A 61 8.65 -8.86 11.81
CA ASP A 61 7.35 -9.10 12.44
C ASP A 61 7.22 -8.33 13.75
N THR A 62 8.29 -8.23 14.55
CA THR A 62 8.31 -7.44 15.79
C THR A 62 7.98 -5.97 15.53
N VAL A 63 8.54 -5.36 14.48
CA VAL A 63 8.27 -3.96 14.16
C VAL A 63 6.82 -3.76 13.72
N VAL A 64 6.30 -4.63 12.84
CA VAL A 64 4.90 -4.54 12.38
C VAL A 64 3.93 -4.70 13.56
N LEU A 65 4.14 -5.72 14.39
CA LEU A 65 3.30 -5.96 15.56
C LEU A 65 3.41 -4.81 16.57
N GLY A 66 4.61 -4.25 16.78
CA GLY A 66 4.79 -3.08 17.64
C GLY A 66 3.99 -1.86 17.16
N LEU A 67 3.97 -1.61 15.85
CA LEU A 67 3.14 -0.54 15.27
C LEU A 67 1.64 -0.83 15.42
N VAL A 68 1.21 -2.08 15.19
CA VAL A 68 -0.19 -2.48 15.41
C VAL A 68 -0.58 -2.27 16.87
N SER A 69 0.24 -2.74 17.81
CA SER A 69 0.01 -2.55 19.25
C SER A 69 -0.07 -1.08 19.64
N ALA A 70 0.80 -0.21 19.11
CA ALA A 70 0.76 1.22 19.39
C ALA A 70 -0.58 1.86 18.95
N ASN A 71 -1.05 1.56 17.75
CA ASN A 71 -2.35 2.05 17.25
C ASN A 71 -3.52 1.53 18.08
N VAL A 72 -3.50 0.25 18.45
CA VAL A 72 -4.53 -0.36 19.32
C VAL A 72 -4.56 0.34 20.68
N LEU A 73 -3.41 0.57 21.31
CA LEU A 73 -3.32 1.23 22.62
C LEU A 73 -3.87 2.66 22.59
N VAL A 74 -3.51 3.45 21.58
CA VAL A 74 -4.04 4.82 21.41
C VAL A 74 -5.56 4.77 21.14
N THR A 75 -6.04 3.81 20.36
CA THR A 75 -7.48 3.63 20.12
C THR A 75 -8.24 3.25 21.39
N ILE A 76 -7.67 2.42 22.27
CA ILE A 76 -8.24 2.17 23.60
C ILE A 76 -8.37 3.48 24.40
N GLY A 77 -7.39 4.38 24.28
CA GLY A 77 -7.47 5.74 24.82
C GLY A 77 -8.68 6.51 24.29
N TRP A 78 -8.92 6.47 22.97
CA TRP A 78 -10.11 7.06 22.34
C TRP A 78 -11.41 6.45 22.87
N MET A 79 -11.51 5.12 22.96
CA MET A 79 -12.71 4.43 23.45
C MET A 79 -13.03 4.83 24.90
N LYS A 80 -12.00 4.89 25.76
CA LYS A 80 -12.16 5.39 27.14
C LYS A 80 -12.62 6.85 27.15
N ALA A 81 -12.00 7.71 26.35
CA ALA A 81 -12.33 9.12 26.31
C ALA A 81 -13.77 9.40 25.84
N GLN A 82 -14.25 8.67 24.84
CA GLN A 82 -15.63 8.73 24.35
C GLN A 82 -16.62 8.26 25.44
N THR A 83 -16.33 7.13 26.08
CA THR A 83 -17.21 6.56 27.11
C THR A 83 -17.23 7.40 28.40
N SER A 84 -16.12 8.06 28.75
CA SER A 84 -16.04 8.97 29.90
C SER A 84 -16.74 10.30 29.62
N SER A 85 -16.67 10.82 28.40
CA SER A 85 -17.35 12.07 28.02
C SER A 85 -18.87 11.91 27.99
N ALA A 86 -19.36 10.71 27.69
CA ALA A 86 -20.78 10.37 27.83
C ALA A 86 -21.26 10.33 29.31
N ARG A 87 -20.33 10.18 30.27
CA ARG A 87 -20.64 9.97 31.70
C ARG A 87 -20.29 11.14 32.63
N HIS A 88 -19.36 12.01 32.25
CA HIS A 88 -18.89 13.11 33.10
C HIS A 88 -18.75 14.45 32.34
N PRO A 89 -19.16 15.59 32.95
CA PRO A 89 -19.16 16.89 32.29
C PRO A 89 -17.78 17.53 32.12
N THR A 90 -16.72 17.03 32.79
CA THR A 90 -15.40 17.67 32.76
C THR A 90 -14.64 17.48 31.44
N GLN A 91 -15.07 16.53 30.58
CA GLN A 91 -14.51 16.22 29.25
C GLN A 91 -12.97 16.05 29.19
N LEU A 92 -12.29 15.88 30.33
CA LEU A 92 -10.82 15.88 30.41
C LEU A 92 -10.15 14.81 29.54
N PRO A 93 -10.63 13.54 29.51
CA PRO A 93 -10.04 12.53 28.64
C PRO A 93 -10.18 12.88 27.16
N MET A 94 -11.32 13.44 26.75
CA MET A 94 -11.54 13.85 25.37
C MET A 94 -10.65 15.04 24.99
N LYS A 95 -10.55 16.04 25.87
CA LYS A 95 -9.63 17.17 25.68
C LYS A 95 -8.19 16.69 25.52
N LEU A 96 -7.75 15.73 26.32
CA LEU A 96 -6.41 15.14 26.21
C LEU A 96 -6.20 14.47 24.85
N MET A 97 -7.15 13.64 24.40
CA MET A 97 -7.04 12.97 23.10
C MET A 97 -7.04 13.98 21.94
N LEU A 98 -7.95 14.96 21.95
CA LEU A 98 -7.99 16.01 20.93
C LEU A 98 -6.70 16.83 20.91
N THR A 99 -6.17 17.22 22.08
CA THR A 99 -4.99 18.11 22.19
C THR A 99 -3.69 17.41 21.78
N HIS A 100 -3.55 16.12 22.09
CA HIS A 100 -2.27 15.42 21.98
C HIS A 100 -2.25 14.31 20.93
N PHE A 101 -3.40 13.85 20.46
CA PHE A 101 -3.55 12.69 19.58
C PHE A 101 -4.34 13.00 18.30
N THR A 102 -4.55 14.29 18.01
CA THR A 102 -5.00 14.78 16.70
C THR A 102 -4.09 15.90 16.23
N THR A 103 -4.11 16.21 14.94
CA THR A 103 -3.37 17.34 14.39
C THR A 103 -4.28 18.29 13.62
N SER A 104 -3.98 19.58 13.70
CA SER A 104 -4.72 20.63 13.01
C SER A 104 -3.83 21.86 12.79
N THR A 105 -4.32 22.81 11.99
CA THR A 105 -3.64 24.10 11.79
C THR A 105 -3.41 24.82 13.13
N GLN A 106 -4.36 24.75 14.07
CA GLN A 106 -4.22 25.36 15.39
C GLN A 106 -3.12 24.70 16.23
N HIS A 107 -3.02 23.36 16.20
CA HIS A 107 -1.94 22.66 16.91
C HIS A 107 -0.56 23.12 16.45
N LEU A 108 -0.36 23.28 15.13
CA LEU A 108 0.92 23.75 14.60
C LEU A 108 1.20 25.21 14.96
N LYS A 109 0.18 26.08 14.93
CA LYS A 109 0.31 27.49 15.36
C LYS A 109 0.69 27.61 16.84
N GLU A 110 0.21 26.70 17.67
CA GLU A 110 0.53 26.64 19.11
C GLU A 110 1.86 25.89 19.40
N GLY A 111 2.66 25.58 18.36
CA GLY A 111 3.97 24.94 18.50
C GLY A 111 3.92 23.43 18.81
N ARG A 112 2.76 22.77 18.70
CA ARG A 112 2.60 21.34 18.99
C ARG A 112 2.93 20.47 17.79
N TYR A 113 4.13 20.59 17.23
CA TYR A 113 4.53 19.85 16.02
C TYR A 113 4.53 18.32 16.20
N TYR A 114 4.69 17.82 17.43
CA TYR A 114 4.63 16.40 17.74
C TYR A 114 3.27 15.76 17.38
N THR A 115 2.21 16.55 17.25
CA THR A 115 0.89 16.04 16.88
C THR A 115 0.84 15.46 15.48
N LEU A 116 1.74 15.88 14.58
CA LEU A 116 1.89 15.26 13.26
C LEU A 116 2.24 13.77 13.37
N LEU A 117 3.04 13.42 14.39
CA LEU A 117 3.43 12.05 14.69
C LEU A 117 2.36 11.34 15.51
N THR A 118 1.88 11.90 16.61
CA THR A 118 0.93 11.18 17.48
C THR A 118 -0.44 10.97 16.82
N ALA A 119 -0.88 11.88 15.95
CA ALA A 119 -2.15 11.76 15.23
C ALA A 119 -2.19 10.56 14.27
N MET A 120 -1.05 10.12 13.75
CA MET A 120 -1.02 8.96 12.84
C MET A 120 -1.27 7.63 13.57
N PHE A 121 -1.16 7.60 14.90
CA PHE A 121 -1.46 6.43 15.73
C PHE A 121 -2.90 6.43 16.26
N SER A 122 -3.72 7.41 15.88
CA SER A 122 -5.07 7.59 16.41
C SER A 122 -6.13 7.07 15.47
N GLN A 123 -7.11 6.35 16.02
CA GLN A 123 -8.31 5.94 15.31
C GLN A 123 -9.53 6.15 16.20
N ALA A 124 -10.49 6.93 15.71
CA ALA A 124 -11.70 7.26 16.46
C ALA A 124 -12.75 6.14 16.45
N SER A 125 -12.64 5.17 15.55
CA SER A 125 -13.60 4.06 15.41
C SER A 125 -12.89 2.71 15.25
N LEU A 126 -13.54 1.64 15.75
CA LEU A 126 -13.03 0.27 15.63
C LEU A 126 -12.99 -0.21 14.18
N GLY A 127 -13.93 0.23 13.33
CA GLY A 127 -13.93 -0.09 11.90
C GLY A 127 -12.71 0.50 11.18
N HIS A 128 -12.36 1.76 11.47
CA HIS A 128 -11.17 2.40 10.90
C HIS A 128 -9.88 1.76 11.41
N LEU A 129 -9.82 1.41 12.70
CA LEU A 129 -8.71 0.64 13.25
C LEU A 129 -8.57 -0.71 12.55
N GLY A 130 -9.66 -1.48 12.45
CA GLY A 130 -9.67 -2.80 11.83
C GLY A 130 -9.12 -2.78 10.39
N ALA A 131 -9.63 -1.86 9.56
CA ALA A 131 -9.16 -1.73 8.18
C ALA A 131 -7.66 -1.38 8.10
N ASN A 132 -7.21 -0.38 8.89
CA ASN A 132 -5.81 0.04 8.88
C ASN A 132 -4.87 -1.05 9.39
N MET A 133 -5.23 -1.73 10.48
CA MET A 133 -4.39 -2.77 11.07
C MET A 133 -4.34 -4.02 10.19
N LEU A 134 -5.44 -4.33 9.49
CA LEU A 134 -5.46 -5.39 8.49
C LEU A 134 -4.49 -5.08 7.33
N GLY A 135 -4.56 -3.86 6.79
CA GLY A 135 -3.63 -3.40 5.76
C GLY A 135 -2.18 -3.41 6.25
N LEU A 136 -1.91 -2.85 7.43
CA LEU A 136 -0.59 -2.83 8.03
C LEU A 136 -0.04 -4.24 8.29
N TYR A 137 -0.88 -5.18 8.71
CA TYR A 137 -0.45 -6.55 8.95
C TYR A 137 -0.07 -7.27 7.66
N PHE A 138 -0.93 -7.24 6.63
CA PHE A 138 -0.63 -7.95 5.39
C PHE A 138 0.46 -7.28 4.56
N PHE A 139 0.26 -6.00 4.21
CA PHE A 139 1.24 -5.27 3.39
C PHE A 139 2.51 -4.96 4.18
N GLY A 140 2.37 -4.62 5.47
CA GLY A 140 3.52 -4.22 6.27
C GLY A 140 4.47 -5.38 6.55
N ARG A 141 3.97 -6.61 6.78
CA ARG A 141 4.86 -7.77 6.91
C ARG A 141 5.63 -8.02 5.64
N GLU A 142 4.95 -8.09 4.49
CA GLU A 142 5.59 -8.29 3.19
C GLU A 142 6.69 -7.24 2.95
N ILE A 143 6.37 -5.96 3.12
CA ILE A 143 7.32 -4.86 2.90
C ILE A 143 8.44 -4.84 3.94
N SER A 144 8.16 -5.17 5.20
CA SER A 144 9.17 -5.25 6.26
C SER A 144 10.19 -6.36 5.99
N HIS A 145 9.76 -7.52 5.49
CA HIS A 145 10.66 -8.60 5.07
C HIS A 145 11.50 -8.23 3.85
N VAL A 146 10.96 -7.43 2.92
CA VAL A 146 11.69 -7.00 1.71
C VAL A 146 12.68 -5.86 2.00
N LEU A 147 12.28 -4.85 2.76
CA LEU A 147 13.09 -3.67 3.05
C LEU A 147 14.00 -3.82 4.27
N GLY A 148 13.66 -4.75 5.15
CA GLY A 148 14.18 -4.84 6.50
C GLY A 148 13.46 -3.88 7.48
N PRO A 149 13.52 -4.19 8.78
CA PRO A 149 12.73 -3.53 9.84
C PRO A 149 12.96 -2.02 9.93
N ARG A 150 14.22 -1.56 9.79
CA ARG A 150 14.58 -0.14 9.92
C ARG A 150 14.00 0.72 8.80
N ARG A 151 14.12 0.25 7.55
CA ARG A 151 13.62 0.98 6.37
C ARG A 151 12.11 0.96 6.31
N PHE A 152 11.50 -0.16 6.71
CA PHE A 152 10.06 -0.26 6.89
C PHE A 152 9.53 0.72 7.93
N LEU A 153 10.14 0.78 9.12
CA LEU A 153 9.77 1.75 10.14
C LEU A 153 9.90 3.19 9.64
N GLY A 154 11.00 3.50 8.94
CA GLY A 154 11.19 4.80 8.30
C GLY A 154 10.09 5.14 7.29
N LEU A 155 9.70 4.18 6.44
CA LEU A 155 8.61 4.37 5.48
C LEU A 155 7.27 4.63 6.18
N TYR A 156 6.95 3.86 7.23
CA TYR A 156 5.73 4.07 8.01
C TYR A 156 5.70 5.47 8.63
N LEU A 157 6.75 5.85 9.37
CA LEU A 157 6.82 7.12 10.09
C LEU A 157 6.82 8.32 9.14
N VAL A 158 7.66 8.30 8.10
CA VAL A 158 7.74 9.41 7.13
C VAL A 158 6.44 9.52 6.34
N GLY A 159 5.87 8.39 5.89
CA GLY A 159 4.59 8.38 5.20
C GLY A 159 3.48 9.00 6.05
N GLY A 160 3.34 8.59 7.31
CA GLY A 160 2.31 9.13 8.19
C GLY A 160 2.52 10.59 8.57
N VAL A 161 3.74 11.01 8.92
CA VAL A 161 4.02 12.42 9.27
C VAL A 161 3.79 13.34 8.08
N LEU A 162 4.20 12.95 6.87
CA LEU A 162 3.96 13.75 5.67
C LEU A 162 2.48 13.79 5.29
N SER A 163 1.75 12.68 5.46
CA SER A 163 0.29 12.67 5.30
C SER A 163 -0.41 13.57 6.30
N SER A 164 -0.01 13.55 7.58
CA SER A 164 -0.50 14.46 8.62
C SER A 164 -0.24 15.91 8.25
N ALA A 165 0.96 16.23 7.76
CA ALA A 165 1.32 17.58 7.34
C ALA A 165 0.51 18.03 6.12
N ALA A 166 0.30 17.13 5.15
CA ALA A 166 -0.53 17.39 3.98
C ALA A 166 -2.00 17.66 4.38
N ALA A 167 -2.53 16.91 5.34
CA ALA A 167 -3.88 17.14 5.88
C ALA A 167 -4.00 18.53 6.53
N VAL A 168 -3.02 18.94 7.33
CA VAL A 168 -3.00 20.26 7.95
C VAL A 168 -2.85 21.37 6.91
N LEU A 169 -2.06 21.16 5.87
CA LEU A 169 -1.94 22.12 4.77
C LEU A 169 -3.27 22.28 4.02
N GLU A 170 -3.95 21.18 3.69
CA GLU A 170 -5.27 21.20 3.05
C GLU A 170 -6.30 21.93 3.93
N GLN A 171 -6.28 21.66 5.24
CA GLN A 171 -7.08 22.38 6.21
C GLN A 171 -6.79 23.90 6.19
N HIS A 172 -5.52 24.29 6.19
CA HIS A 172 -5.12 25.69 6.18
C HIS A 172 -5.60 26.41 4.91
N LEU A 173 -5.43 25.79 3.74
CA LEU A 173 -5.82 26.36 2.45
C LEU A 173 -7.34 26.44 2.26
N SER A 174 -8.08 25.49 2.83
CA SER A 174 -9.56 25.47 2.76
C SER A 174 -10.25 26.35 3.82
N GLY A 175 -9.51 26.82 4.83
CA GLY A 175 -10.06 27.60 5.95
C GLY A 175 -10.92 26.79 6.92
N ARG A 176 -10.97 25.45 6.80
CA ARG A 176 -11.79 24.60 7.68
C ARG A 176 -11.13 24.38 9.04
N LEU A 177 -11.94 24.21 10.08
CA LEU A 177 -11.48 23.87 11.42
C LEU A 177 -11.84 22.42 11.74
N THR A 178 -10.98 21.49 11.32
CA THR A 178 -11.12 20.06 11.56
C THR A 178 -9.92 19.51 12.33
N PHE A 179 -10.11 18.36 12.99
CA PHE A 179 -9.03 17.57 13.57
C PHE A 179 -8.71 16.40 12.65
N ASN A 180 -7.43 16.19 12.37
CA ASN A 180 -6.95 15.10 11.53
C ASN A 180 -6.31 14.02 12.39
N LEU A 181 -6.63 12.76 12.12
CA LEU A 181 -6.10 11.59 12.80
C LEU A 181 -6.24 10.35 11.91
N GLY A 182 -5.33 9.39 12.04
CA GLY A 182 -5.40 8.13 11.30
C GLY A 182 -4.06 7.61 10.80
N ALA A 183 -3.88 6.28 10.88
CA ALA A 183 -2.73 5.59 10.31
C ALA A 183 -2.77 5.44 8.77
N SER A 184 -3.89 5.78 8.14
CA SER A 184 -4.18 5.53 6.71
C SER A 184 -3.11 6.10 5.79
N GLY A 185 -2.56 7.29 6.06
CA GLY A 185 -1.45 7.84 5.29
C GLY A 185 -0.20 6.95 5.29
N ALA A 186 0.20 6.46 6.47
CA ALA A 186 1.33 5.55 6.62
C ALA A 186 1.05 4.17 6.01
N VAL A 187 -0.15 3.64 6.21
CA VAL A 187 -0.57 2.36 5.63
C VAL A 187 -0.62 2.47 4.10
N ASN A 188 -1.12 3.57 3.53
CA ASN A 188 -1.13 3.80 2.09
C ASN A 188 0.27 3.92 1.49
N ALA A 189 1.25 4.48 2.22
CA ALA A 189 2.65 4.47 1.78
C ALA A 189 3.21 3.04 1.66
N ILE A 190 2.87 2.17 2.62
CA ILE A 190 3.26 0.75 2.60
C ILE A 190 2.51 0.01 1.49
N THR A 191 1.19 0.21 1.36
CA THR A 191 0.35 -0.42 0.34
C THR A 191 0.84 -0.05 -1.06
N ALA A 192 1.11 1.23 -1.32
CA ALA A 192 1.65 1.69 -2.59
C ALA A 192 3.01 1.05 -2.89
N MET A 193 3.91 0.97 -1.89
CA MET A 193 5.19 0.27 -2.03
C MET A 193 5.00 -1.21 -2.38
N SER A 194 4.08 -1.92 -1.72
CA SER A 194 3.79 -3.35 -1.98
C SER A 194 3.25 -3.56 -3.38
N VAL A 195 2.23 -2.79 -3.78
CA VAL A 195 1.64 -2.86 -5.13
C VAL A 195 2.66 -2.60 -6.23
N LEU A 196 3.58 -1.66 -6.03
CA LEU A 196 4.60 -1.34 -7.02
C LEU A 196 5.72 -2.39 -7.09
N LEU A 197 6.03 -3.07 -5.98
CA LEU A 197 7.00 -4.16 -5.97
C LEU A 197 6.41 -5.47 -6.51
N PHE A 198 5.16 -5.78 -6.16
CA PHE A 198 4.52 -7.06 -6.42
C PHE A 198 3.13 -6.89 -7.05
N PRO A 199 2.99 -6.19 -8.20
CA PRO A 199 1.68 -5.82 -8.73
C PRO A 199 0.78 -7.03 -9.01
N HIS A 200 1.36 -8.16 -9.41
CA HIS A 200 0.66 -9.42 -9.67
C HIS A 200 0.73 -10.43 -8.52
N GLY A 201 1.23 -10.02 -7.34
CA GLY A 201 1.17 -10.83 -6.14
C GLY A 201 -0.27 -11.10 -5.74
N THR A 202 -0.55 -12.26 -5.12
CA THR A 202 -1.90 -12.58 -4.64
C THR A 202 -2.07 -12.05 -3.23
N LEU A 203 -3.02 -11.14 -3.04
CA LEU A 203 -3.50 -10.72 -1.73
C LEU A 203 -4.77 -11.48 -1.38
N LEU A 204 -4.91 -11.87 -0.12
CA LEU A 204 -6.15 -12.40 0.42
C LEU A 204 -6.93 -11.27 1.08
N LEU A 205 -7.93 -10.71 0.39
CA LEU A 205 -8.83 -9.73 0.98
C LEU A 205 -9.57 -10.37 2.16
N PHE A 206 -9.46 -9.77 3.34
CA PHE A 206 -9.95 -10.31 4.62
C PHE A 206 -9.44 -11.74 4.93
N GLY A 207 -8.35 -12.18 4.31
CA GLY A 207 -7.84 -13.55 4.45
C GLY A 207 -8.63 -14.61 3.67
N ILE A 208 -9.63 -14.23 2.88
CA ILE A 208 -10.55 -15.16 2.22
C ILE A 208 -10.48 -15.06 0.69
N VAL A 209 -10.57 -13.85 0.13
CA VAL A 209 -10.76 -13.67 -1.31
C VAL A 209 -9.42 -13.35 -1.98
N PRO A 210 -8.83 -14.26 -2.79
CA PRO A 210 -7.62 -13.99 -3.53
C PRO A 210 -7.87 -12.97 -4.65
N MET A 211 -7.05 -11.94 -4.70
CA MET A 211 -7.06 -10.95 -5.79
C MET A 211 -5.65 -10.41 -6.05
N PRO A 212 -5.37 -9.92 -7.26
CA PRO A 212 -4.04 -9.38 -7.55
C PRO A 212 -3.79 -8.11 -6.73
N ALA A 213 -2.54 -7.93 -6.31
CA ALA A 213 -2.17 -6.87 -5.37
C ALA A 213 -2.49 -5.48 -5.89
N TRP A 214 -2.29 -5.24 -7.19
CA TRP A 214 -2.66 -3.97 -7.82
C TRP A 214 -4.15 -3.64 -7.62
N LEU A 215 -5.03 -4.64 -7.69
CA LEU A 215 -6.47 -4.43 -7.52
C LEU A 215 -6.80 -4.21 -6.05
N GLY A 216 -6.39 -5.13 -5.17
CA GLY A 216 -6.69 -5.06 -3.75
C GLY A 216 -6.08 -3.83 -3.07
N GLY A 217 -4.82 -3.50 -3.38
CA GLY A 217 -4.14 -2.33 -2.84
C GLY A 217 -4.71 -1.02 -3.39
N SER A 218 -5.08 -0.95 -4.66
CA SER A 218 -5.78 0.23 -5.20
C SER A 218 -7.13 0.42 -4.51
N MET A 219 -7.95 -0.63 -4.41
CA MET A 219 -9.23 -0.59 -3.71
C MET A 219 -9.07 -0.14 -2.26
N PHE A 220 -8.02 -0.62 -1.57
CA PHE A 220 -7.73 -0.21 -0.19
C PHE A 220 -7.46 1.29 -0.09
N ILE A 221 -6.55 1.82 -0.92
CA ILE A 221 -6.21 3.25 -0.96
C ILE A 221 -7.45 4.11 -1.30
N PHE A 222 -8.25 3.67 -2.29
CA PHE A 222 -9.44 4.41 -2.72
C PHE A 222 -10.59 4.33 -1.71
N LYS A 223 -10.76 3.21 -1.00
CA LYS A 223 -11.78 3.08 0.06
C LYS A 223 -11.53 4.08 1.18
N ASP A 224 -10.27 4.25 1.60
CA ASP A 224 -9.93 5.23 2.61
C ASP A 224 -10.14 6.67 2.11
N ALA A 225 -9.83 6.95 0.84
CA ALA A 225 -10.14 8.24 0.21
C ALA A 225 -11.66 8.50 0.10
N TYR A 226 -12.47 7.49 -0.21
CA TYR A 226 -13.92 7.61 -0.37
C TYR A 226 -14.65 7.76 0.96
N SER A 227 -14.29 6.97 1.98
CA SER A 227 -14.91 7.04 3.31
C SER A 227 -14.84 8.45 3.89
N PHE A 228 -13.69 9.12 3.70
CA PHE A 228 -13.47 10.49 4.17
C PHE A 228 -14.18 11.55 3.29
N ALA A 229 -14.46 11.23 2.02
CA ALA A 229 -15.21 12.10 1.11
C ALA A 229 -16.70 12.19 1.46
N THR A 230 -17.27 11.07 1.91
CA THR A 230 -18.71 10.90 2.05
C THR A 230 -19.23 11.16 3.45
N ASP A 231 -18.36 11.16 4.46
CA ASP A 231 -18.72 11.67 5.78
C ASP A 231 -18.95 13.19 5.67
N LYS A 232 -20.23 13.57 5.66
CA LYS A 232 -20.74 14.92 5.35
C LYS A 232 -20.23 16.03 6.27
N GLN A 233 -19.42 15.71 7.28
CA GLN A 233 -18.77 16.67 8.19
C GLN A 233 -17.27 16.87 7.89
N ASP A 234 -16.63 15.99 7.11
CA ASP A 234 -15.17 15.82 7.12
C ASP A 234 -14.52 15.79 5.73
N GLY A 235 -15.02 16.49 4.71
CA GLY A 235 -14.54 16.38 3.32
C GLY A 235 -13.09 16.84 3.00
N ILE A 236 -12.08 16.40 3.76
CA ILE A 236 -10.63 16.72 3.69
C ILE A 236 -9.83 15.47 4.14
N GLY A 237 -9.83 14.42 3.34
CA GLY A 237 -8.96 13.26 3.56
C GLY A 237 -8.27 12.76 2.29
N HIS A 238 -8.61 13.36 1.15
CA HIS A 238 -8.11 12.93 -0.15
C HIS A 238 -6.62 13.18 -0.28
N VAL A 239 -6.14 14.39 0.08
CA VAL A 239 -4.74 14.76 -0.08
C VAL A 239 -3.87 14.03 0.95
N ALA A 240 -4.35 13.85 2.17
CA ALA A 240 -3.65 13.09 3.21
C ALA A 240 -3.42 11.62 2.79
N HIS A 241 -4.44 10.96 2.24
CA HIS A 241 -4.34 9.56 1.81
C HIS A 241 -3.51 9.42 0.53
N LEU A 242 -3.66 10.33 -0.44
CA LEU A 242 -2.92 10.32 -1.69
C LEU A 242 -1.44 10.67 -1.47
N SER A 243 -1.12 11.57 -0.55
CA SER A 243 0.26 11.93 -0.20
C SER A 243 1.02 10.75 0.42
N GLY A 244 0.34 9.92 1.23
CA GLY A 244 0.93 8.68 1.75
C GLY A 244 1.32 7.72 0.63
N ALA A 245 0.39 7.43 -0.28
CA ALA A 245 0.65 6.62 -1.46
C ALA A 245 1.77 7.21 -2.34
N LEU A 246 1.81 8.53 -2.50
CA LEU A 246 2.87 9.24 -3.21
C LEU A 246 4.24 9.03 -2.54
N VAL A 247 4.34 9.14 -1.21
CA VAL A 247 5.59 8.87 -0.46
C VAL A 247 6.07 7.44 -0.72
N GLY A 248 5.17 6.46 -0.65
CA GLY A 248 5.48 5.07 -1.00
C GLY A 248 6.00 4.91 -2.43
N GLY A 249 5.32 5.53 -3.40
CA GLY A 249 5.73 5.50 -4.81
C GLY A 249 7.07 6.19 -5.09
N LEU A 250 7.32 7.33 -4.46
CA LEU A 250 8.60 8.03 -4.57
C LEU A 250 9.74 7.22 -3.95
N TYR A 251 9.49 6.57 -2.82
CA TYR A 251 10.50 5.71 -2.20
C TYR A 251 10.80 4.46 -3.03
N PHE A 252 9.77 3.83 -3.60
CA PHE A 252 9.93 2.76 -4.59
C PHE A 252 10.80 3.23 -5.76
N TYR A 253 10.49 4.39 -6.33
CA TYR A 253 11.22 4.96 -7.45
C TYR A 253 12.69 5.23 -7.12
N TYR A 254 12.95 5.80 -5.94
CA TYR A 254 14.30 6.02 -5.42
C TYR A 254 15.10 4.71 -5.32
N LEU A 255 14.50 3.67 -4.73
CA LEU A 255 15.15 2.36 -4.60
C LEU A 255 15.42 1.72 -5.96
N ARG A 256 14.48 1.83 -6.91
CA ARG A 256 14.64 1.33 -8.28
C ARG A 256 15.78 2.05 -9.02
N ARG A 257 15.87 3.37 -8.92
CA ARG A 257 16.99 4.14 -9.52
C ARG A 257 18.34 3.73 -8.93
N ARG A 258 18.42 3.55 -7.61
CA ARG A 258 19.66 3.13 -6.94
C ARG A 258 20.08 1.72 -7.36
N ALA A 259 19.13 0.80 -7.51
CA ALA A 259 19.41 -0.53 -8.02
C ALA A 259 19.95 -0.50 -9.46
N ILE A 260 19.37 0.33 -10.34
CA ILE A 260 19.85 0.50 -11.73
C ILE A 260 21.24 1.16 -11.78
N ARG A 261 21.50 2.20 -10.95
CA ARG A 261 22.82 2.86 -10.91
C ARG A 261 23.94 1.96 -10.39
N ASN A 262 23.60 1.03 -9.51
CA ASN A 262 24.54 0.05 -8.97
C ASN A 262 24.74 -1.16 -9.91
N PHE A 263 24.06 -1.19 -11.07
CA PHE A 263 24.42 -2.12 -12.15
C PHE A 263 25.66 -1.56 -12.87
N PRO A 264 26.79 -2.28 -12.89
CA PRO A 264 27.94 -1.85 -13.66
C PRO A 264 27.60 -1.93 -15.15
N PHE A 265 27.34 -0.77 -15.77
CA PHE A 265 27.48 -0.65 -17.21
C PHE A 265 28.97 -0.66 -17.53
N GLY A 266 29.54 -1.85 -17.74
CA GLY A 266 30.96 -1.98 -18.01
C GLY A 266 31.44 -3.42 -18.09
N ARG A 267 31.18 -4.04 -19.24
CA ARG A 267 31.92 -5.12 -19.94
C ARG A 267 30.93 -5.93 -20.79
N PHE A 268 30.54 -5.34 -21.91
CA PHE A 268 30.39 -6.08 -23.15
C PHE A 268 31.66 -5.85 -23.94
#